data_AF-A0A7D7V870-F1
#
_entry.id   AF-A0A7D7V870-F1
#
_cell.length_a   1.000
_cell.length_b   1.000
_cell.length_c   1.000
_cell.angle_alpha   90.00
_cell.angle_beta   90.00
_cell.angle_gamma   90.00
#
_symmetry.space_group_name_H-M   'P 1'
#
loop_
_entity.id
_entity.type
_entity.pdbx_description
1 polymer ?
#
loop_
_entity_poly.entity_id
_entity_poly.type
_entity_poly.pdbx_seq_one_letter_code
_entity_poly.pdbx_strand_id
1 'polypeptide(L)'
;MTKIDITDRLSGSLSETYFKEYCDQQGWAYVSLEQINENKIKDNVIKFKKGFHRFFIQLPDEIIKEVERISNPSNSSILNPTYVYDFLLCKVGQTVKDSNIIKKKNFEDVRWAEVKTGYSKLTARQISTQKKITIPLYRYRVPNSKVGSDKVEIFDDLVDSEFLSYES
;
A
#
# COMPACT_ATOMS: atom_id res chain seq x y z
N MET A 1 -2.32 -0.91 -37.82
CA MET A 1 -2.78 -1.11 -36.43
C MET A 1 -1.65 -1.78 -35.67
N THR A 2 -1.13 -1.13 -34.63
CA THR A 2 -0.03 -1.67 -33.81
C THR A 2 -0.61 -2.40 -32.62
N LYS A 3 -0.12 -3.61 -32.36
CA LYS A 3 -0.47 -4.40 -31.16
C LYS A 3 0.72 -4.37 -30.22
N ILE A 4 0.45 -4.28 -28.92
CA ILE A 4 1.46 -4.38 -27.86
C ILE A 4 1.18 -5.65 -27.05
N ASP A 5 2.24 -6.32 -26.60
CA ASP A 5 2.12 -7.47 -25.71
C ASP A 5 1.91 -7.03 -24.27
N ILE A 6 1.05 -7.74 -23.55
CA ILE A 6 0.87 -7.54 -22.10
C ILE A 6 2.03 -8.23 -21.40
N THR A 7 3.01 -7.44 -20.98
CA THR A 7 4.15 -7.91 -20.18
C THR A 7 3.80 -7.95 -18.69
N ASP A 8 4.57 -8.71 -17.90
CA ASP A 8 4.43 -8.72 -16.43
C ASP A 8 4.57 -7.33 -15.82
N ARG A 9 5.47 -6.51 -16.38
CA ARG A 9 5.64 -5.10 -15.99
C ARG A 9 4.36 -4.30 -16.20
N LEU A 10 3.71 -4.46 -17.36
CA LEU A 10 2.44 -3.78 -17.64
C LEU A 10 1.34 -4.28 -16.71
N SER A 11 1.26 -5.59 -16.50
CA SER A 11 0.27 -6.22 -15.60
C SER A 11 0.41 -5.73 -14.15
N GLY A 12 1.64 -5.64 -13.65
CA GLY A 12 1.93 -5.07 -12.32
C GLY A 12 1.53 -3.59 -12.24
N SER A 13 1.89 -2.80 -13.25
CA SER A 13 1.54 -1.36 -13.31
C SER A 13 0.02 -1.14 -13.35
N LEU A 14 -0.71 -1.98 -14.08
CA LEU A 14 -2.18 -1.95 -14.12
C LEU A 14 -2.78 -2.35 -12.77
N SER A 15 -2.24 -3.39 -12.12
CA SER A 15 -2.70 -3.84 -10.79
C SER A 15 -2.57 -2.73 -9.75
N GLU A 16 -1.42 -2.05 -9.72
CA GLU A 16 -1.21 -0.90 -8.86
C GLU A 16 -2.18 0.26 -9.17
N THR A 17 -2.50 0.47 -10.46
CA THR A 17 -3.46 1.49 -10.88
C THR A 17 -4.87 1.18 -10.38
N TYR A 18 -5.33 -0.06 -10.56
CA TYR A 18 -6.63 -0.50 -10.04
C TYR A 18 -6.71 -0.40 -8.51
N PHE A 19 -5.61 -0.73 -7.81
CA PHE A 19 -5.52 -0.57 -6.36
C PHE A 19 -5.68 0.90 -5.92
N LYS A 20 -5.03 1.84 -6.62
CA LYS A 20 -5.16 3.28 -6.31
C LYS A 20 -6.58 3.78 -6.54
N GLU A 21 -7.22 3.34 -7.61
CA GLU A 21 -8.63 3.65 -7.90
C GLU A 21 -9.56 3.08 -6.82
N TYR A 22 -9.33 1.84 -6.38
CA TYR A 22 -10.04 1.25 -5.24
C TYR A 22 -9.87 2.10 -3.98
N CYS A 23 -8.65 2.54 -3.67
CA CYS A 23 -8.41 3.41 -2.52
C CYS A 23 -9.23 4.69 -2.60
N ASP A 24 -9.28 5.33 -3.77
CA ASP A 24 -10.06 6.57 -3.97
C ASP A 24 -11.56 6.34 -3.69
N GLN A 25 -12.14 5.31 -4.32
CA GLN A 25 -13.55 4.95 -4.16
C GLN A 25 -13.91 4.54 -2.72
N GLN A 26 -12.98 3.86 -2.04
CA GLN A 26 -13.17 3.39 -0.66
C GLN A 26 -12.76 4.42 0.39
N GLY A 27 -12.27 5.61 0.02
CA GLY A 27 -11.91 6.65 0.98
C GLY A 27 -10.61 6.41 1.75
N TRP A 28 -9.67 5.69 1.13
CA TRP A 28 -8.31 5.49 1.62
C TRP A 28 -7.34 6.42 0.90
N ALA A 29 -6.49 7.10 1.66
CA ALA A 29 -5.30 7.74 1.13
C ALA A 29 -4.11 6.78 1.26
N TYR A 30 -3.19 6.82 0.30
CA TYR A 30 -2.04 5.91 0.23
C TYR A 30 -0.74 6.69 0.05
N VAL A 31 0.37 6.09 0.47
CA VAL A 31 1.74 6.57 0.20
C VAL A 31 2.64 5.36 0.04
N SER A 32 3.55 5.38 -0.94
CA SER A 32 4.50 4.27 -1.08
C SER A 32 5.59 4.34 -0.01
N LEU A 33 6.15 3.19 0.38
CA LEU A 33 7.27 3.17 1.34
C LEU A 33 8.48 3.93 0.80
N GLU A 34 8.72 3.86 -0.51
CA GLU A 34 9.70 4.68 -1.21
C GLU A 34 9.48 6.18 -0.95
N GLN A 35 8.26 6.67 -1.15
CA GLN A 35 7.93 8.09 -0.91
C GLN A 35 8.09 8.48 0.56
N ILE A 36 7.80 7.60 1.52
CA ILE A 36 8.05 7.86 2.94
C ILE A 36 9.56 8.01 3.17
N ASN A 37 10.36 7.08 2.67
CA ASN A 37 11.81 7.10 2.83
C ASN A 37 12.46 8.33 2.19
N GLU A 38 12.05 8.70 0.97
CA GLU A 38 12.60 9.86 0.25
C GLU A 38 12.26 11.19 0.93
N ASN A 39 11.00 11.37 1.34
CA ASN A 39 10.54 12.64 1.90
C ASN A 39 10.95 12.85 3.36
N LYS A 40 11.28 11.76 4.06
CA LYS A 40 11.50 11.70 5.51
C LYS A 40 10.26 12.14 6.30
N ILE A 41 10.09 11.56 7.48
CA ILE A 41 8.97 11.92 8.38
C ILE A 41 9.40 13.14 9.20
N LYS A 42 8.54 14.13 9.30
CA LYS A 42 8.75 15.34 10.10
C LYS A 42 7.53 15.61 10.96
N ASP A 43 7.73 15.84 12.26
CA ASP A 43 6.65 16.12 13.23
C ASP A 43 5.52 15.08 13.19
N ASN A 44 5.88 13.83 12.91
CA ASN A 44 4.95 12.70 12.69
C ASN A 44 3.94 12.89 11.55
N VAL A 45 4.22 13.80 10.63
CA VAL A 45 3.38 14.10 9.47
C VAL A 45 3.89 13.37 8.24
N ILE A 46 2.99 12.64 7.57
CA ILE A 46 3.26 11.96 6.30
C ILE A 46 2.30 12.50 5.24
N LYS A 47 2.80 12.64 4.01
CA LYS A 47 2.04 13.10 2.86
C LYS A 47 1.47 11.92 2.08
N PHE A 48 0.17 11.70 2.22
CA PHE A 48 -0.59 10.70 1.49
C PHE A 48 -1.24 11.29 0.22
N LYS A 49 -1.64 10.41 -0.70
CA LYS A 49 -2.37 10.71 -1.93
C LYS A 49 -3.71 9.97 -1.96
N LYS A 50 -4.74 10.58 -2.52
CA LYS A 50 -6.01 9.93 -2.87
C LYS A 50 -6.50 10.59 -4.16
N GLY A 51 -6.48 9.85 -5.27
CA GLY A 51 -6.61 10.44 -6.60
C GLY A 51 -5.58 11.56 -6.81
N PHE A 52 -6.05 12.74 -7.23
CA PHE A 52 -5.21 13.94 -7.41
C PHE A 52 -4.99 14.75 -6.13
N HIS A 53 -5.65 14.40 -5.02
CA HIS A 53 -5.57 15.13 -3.76
C HIS A 53 -4.41 14.64 -2.89
N ARG A 54 -3.86 15.55 -2.10
CA ARG A 54 -2.76 15.29 -1.17
C ARG A 54 -3.21 15.60 0.26
N PHE A 55 -2.93 14.68 1.16
CA PHE A 55 -3.31 14.78 2.57
C PHE A 55 -2.06 14.75 3.44
N PHE A 56 -1.94 15.71 4.35
CA PHE A 56 -0.89 15.69 5.37
C PHE A 56 -1.51 15.09 6.63
N ILE A 57 -1.04 13.92 7.03
CA ILE A 57 -1.66 13.16 8.13
C ILE A 57 -0.65 13.06 9.25
N GLN A 58 -1.02 13.58 10.42
CA GLN A 58 -0.24 13.43 11.64
C GLN A 58 -0.61 12.12 12.31
N LEU A 59 0.35 11.20 12.39
CA LEU A 59 0.17 9.88 13.02
C LEU A 59 0.63 9.91 14.49
N PRO A 60 0.07 9.04 15.34
CA PRO A 60 0.58 8.83 16.71
C PRO A 60 2.03 8.33 16.72
N ASP A 61 2.74 8.64 17.81
CA ASP A 61 4.16 8.27 18.00
C ASP A 61 4.39 6.76 17.88
N GLU A 62 3.45 5.94 18.35
CA GLU A 62 3.56 4.48 18.31
C GLU A 62 3.53 3.95 16.88
N ILE A 63 2.70 4.57 16.03
CA ILE A 63 2.58 4.21 14.60
C ILE A 63 3.84 4.66 13.86
N ILE A 64 4.33 5.88 14.12
CA ILE A 64 5.49 6.43 13.42
C ILE A 64 6.74 5.56 13.59
N LYS A 65 7.03 5.09 14.81
CA LYS A 65 8.18 4.22 15.06
C LYS A 65 8.17 2.97 14.19
N GLU A 66 6.99 2.38 13.98
CA GLU A 66 6.83 1.25 13.07
C GLU A 66 6.99 1.67 11.61
N VAL A 67 6.37 2.78 11.21
CA VAL A 67 6.44 3.28 9.84
C VAL A 67 7.87 3.59 9.42
N GLU A 68 8.66 4.25 10.26
CA GLU A 68 10.09 4.51 10.00
C GLU A 68 10.88 3.21 9.83
N ARG A 69 10.65 2.23 10.71
CA ARG A 69 11.33 0.93 10.64
C ARG A 69 11.00 0.16 9.35
N ILE A 70 9.73 0.13 8.98
CA ILE A 70 9.23 -0.67 7.85
C ILE A 70 9.47 0.01 6.50
N SER A 71 9.44 1.36 6.46
CA SER A 71 9.71 2.13 5.24
C SER A 71 11.19 2.22 4.87
N ASN A 72 12.11 1.76 5.72
CA ASN A 72 13.51 1.67 5.33
C ASN A 72 13.74 0.54 4.32
N PRO A 73 14.51 0.81 3.25
CA PRO A 73 14.80 -0.19 2.25
C PRO A 73 15.60 -1.32 2.88
N SER A 74 15.31 -2.51 2.40
CA SER A 74 15.84 -3.73 2.93
C SER A 74 17.22 -4.14 2.42
N ASN A 75 17.63 -3.51 1.34
CA ASN A 75 18.93 -3.65 0.74
C ASN A 75 19.65 -2.30 0.80
N SER A 76 20.96 -2.31 0.62
CA SER A 76 21.79 -1.09 0.56
C SER A 76 21.84 -0.46 -0.83
N SER A 77 21.03 -0.94 -1.78
CA SER A 77 21.04 -0.44 -3.15
C SER A 77 20.38 0.94 -3.22
N ILE A 78 21.17 1.96 -3.56
CA ILE A 78 20.66 3.32 -3.77
C ILE A 78 19.86 3.40 -5.08
N LEU A 79 20.26 2.65 -6.11
CA LEU A 79 19.62 2.69 -7.43
C LEU A 79 18.34 1.87 -7.51
N ASN A 80 18.23 0.81 -6.71
CA ASN A 80 17.11 -0.12 -6.71
C ASN A 80 16.77 -0.54 -5.27
N PRO A 81 16.28 0.40 -4.44
CA PRO A 81 15.86 0.07 -3.08
C PRO A 81 14.70 -0.92 -3.11
N THR A 82 14.75 -1.93 -2.24
CA THR A 82 13.68 -2.92 -2.10
C THR A 82 12.94 -2.67 -0.80
N TYR A 83 11.65 -2.39 -0.91
CA TYR A 83 10.77 -2.22 0.25
C TYR A 83 10.01 -3.51 0.52
N VAL A 84 9.61 -3.71 1.78
CA VAL A 84 8.95 -4.96 2.18
C VAL A 84 7.48 -5.01 1.76
N TYR A 85 6.81 -3.85 1.77
CA TYR A 85 5.44 -3.68 1.31
C TYR A 85 5.37 -2.53 0.31
N ASP A 86 4.26 -2.45 -0.42
CA ASP A 86 4.08 -1.42 -1.45
C ASP A 86 3.64 -0.08 -0.84
N PHE A 87 2.64 -0.09 0.05
CA PHE A 87 2.01 1.13 0.56
C PHE A 87 1.71 1.11 2.06
N LEU A 88 1.63 2.32 2.62
CA LEU A 88 0.91 2.63 3.85
C LEU A 88 -0.40 3.32 3.47
N LEU A 89 -1.51 2.88 4.08
CA LEU A 89 -2.84 3.44 3.88
C LEU A 89 -3.33 4.15 5.13
N CYS A 90 -4.12 5.20 4.92
CA CYS A 90 -4.83 5.90 5.98
C CYS A 90 -6.26 6.22 5.57
N LYS A 91 -7.25 5.91 6.42
CA LYS A 91 -8.66 6.21 6.14
C LYS A 91 -8.89 7.71 6.22
N VAL A 92 -9.36 8.33 5.13
CA VAL A 92 -9.66 9.78 5.07
C VAL A 92 -11.13 10.06 4.72
N GLY A 93 -11.91 9.03 4.38
CA GLY A 93 -13.30 9.16 3.97
C GLY A 93 -13.46 9.47 2.47
N GLN A 94 -14.70 9.44 1.99
CA GLN A 94 -14.99 9.66 0.57
C GLN A 94 -15.02 11.15 0.20
N THR A 95 -15.52 12.00 1.10
CA THR A 95 -15.64 13.44 0.87
C THR A 95 -14.30 14.15 1.04
N VAL A 96 -13.89 14.86 -0.01
CA VAL A 96 -12.69 15.70 0.00
C VAL A 96 -13.03 17.00 0.72
N LYS A 97 -12.44 17.22 1.90
CA LYS A 97 -12.28 18.56 2.44
C LYS A 97 -10.82 18.97 2.22
N ASP A 98 -10.63 20.12 1.58
CA ASP A 98 -9.33 20.58 1.11
C ASP A 98 -8.25 20.62 2.21
N SER A 99 -7.05 20.23 1.79
CA SER A 99 -5.67 20.59 2.22
C SER A 99 -5.31 20.76 3.70
N ASN A 100 -6.17 20.39 4.65
CA ASN A 100 -5.84 20.48 6.06
C ASN A 100 -4.99 19.30 6.55
N ILE A 101 -4.16 19.56 7.57
CA ILE A 101 -3.52 18.48 8.32
C ILE A 101 -4.61 17.70 9.05
N ILE A 102 -4.77 16.42 8.69
CA ILE A 102 -5.65 15.51 9.40
C ILE A 102 -4.92 15.07 10.67
N LYS A 103 -5.45 15.48 11.82
CA LYS A 103 -4.92 15.13 13.15
C LYS A 103 -5.75 14.01 13.77
N LYS A 104 -5.17 13.36 14.79
CA LYS A 104 -5.85 12.37 15.67
C LYS A 104 -6.35 11.14 14.91
N LYS A 105 -5.51 10.59 14.04
CA LYS A 105 -5.78 9.28 13.44
C LYS A 105 -5.47 8.18 14.43
N ASN A 106 -6.36 7.21 14.51
CA ASN A 106 -6.19 6.06 15.40
C ASN A 106 -5.47 4.93 14.66
N PHE A 107 -5.05 3.94 15.42
CA PHE A 107 -4.41 2.73 14.89
C PHE A 107 -5.26 2.00 13.84
N GLU A 108 -6.58 1.95 14.06
CA GLU A 108 -7.56 1.34 13.17
C GLU A 108 -7.70 2.04 11.80
N ASP A 109 -7.29 3.31 11.72
CA ASP A 109 -7.32 4.10 10.49
C ASP A 109 -6.12 3.80 9.58
N VAL A 110 -5.13 3.04 10.04
CA VAL A 110 -3.84 2.85 9.35
C VAL A 110 -3.63 1.37 9.02
N ARG A 111 -3.15 1.09 7.80
CA ARG A 111 -2.91 -0.27 7.32
C ARG A 111 -1.69 -0.33 6.42
N TRP A 112 -0.90 -1.40 6.52
CA TRP A 112 0.05 -1.75 5.47
C TRP A 112 -0.71 -2.39 4.30
N ALA A 113 -0.21 -2.20 3.08
CA ALA A 113 -0.79 -2.78 1.89
C ALA A 113 0.28 -3.37 0.99
N GLU A 114 0.02 -4.59 0.52
CA GLU A 114 0.78 -5.29 -0.51
C GLU A 114 -0.15 -5.61 -1.68
N VAL A 115 0.20 -5.16 -2.87
CA VAL A 115 -0.55 -5.39 -4.10
C VAL A 115 0.03 -6.60 -4.82
N LYS A 116 -0.81 -7.60 -5.09
CA LYS A 116 -0.45 -8.82 -5.81
C LYS A 116 -1.26 -8.94 -7.08
N THR A 117 -0.58 -9.25 -8.18
CA THR A 117 -1.22 -9.54 -9.46
C THR A 117 -1.51 -11.05 -9.57
N GLY A 118 -2.71 -11.39 -10.01
CA GLY A 118 -3.15 -12.79 -10.19
C GLY A 118 -3.03 -13.61 -8.90
N TYR A 119 -2.29 -14.73 -8.99
CA TYR A 119 -2.10 -15.67 -7.89
C TYR A 119 -0.77 -15.48 -7.15
N SER A 120 -0.09 -14.33 -7.33
CA SER A 120 1.17 -14.06 -6.65
C SER A 120 1.00 -14.08 -5.12
N LYS A 121 1.90 -14.82 -4.47
CA LYS A 121 1.92 -14.98 -3.02
C LYS A 121 2.81 -13.95 -2.34
N LEU A 122 2.65 -13.79 -1.03
CA LEU A 122 3.60 -13.04 -0.21
C LEU A 122 4.96 -13.76 -0.22
N THR A 123 6.03 -12.99 -0.25
CA THR A 123 7.38 -13.53 -0.13
C THR A 123 7.65 -13.99 1.32
N ALA A 124 8.60 -14.91 1.52
CA ALA A 124 9.02 -15.32 2.86
C ALA A 124 9.42 -14.13 3.75
N ARG A 125 9.99 -13.09 3.13
CA ARG A 125 10.35 -11.84 3.80
C ARG A 125 9.12 -11.07 4.29
N GLN A 126 8.12 -10.89 3.43
CA GLN A 126 6.84 -10.24 3.77
C GLN A 126 6.18 -10.96 4.95
N ILE A 127 6.14 -12.29 4.87
CA ILE A 127 5.61 -13.16 5.92
C ILE A 127 6.39 -12.97 7.24
N SER A 128 7.72 -12.98 7.19
CA SER A 128 8.55 -12.81 8.40
C SER A 128 8.41 -11.42 9.03
N THR A 129 8.11 -10.40 8.22
CA THR A 129 7.90 -9.03 8.68
C THR A 129 6.50 -8.85 9.27
N GLN A 130 5.49 -9.52 8.71
CA GLN A 130 4.12 -9.52 9.22
C GLN A 130 4.05 -9.94 10.69
N LYS A 131 4.87 -10.91 11.11
CA LYS A 131 4.96 -11.37 12.50
C LYS A 131 5.53 -10.34 13.49
N LYS A 132 6.06 -9.22 12.99
CA LYS A 132 6.81 -8.20 13.76
C LYS A 132 6.19 -6.81 13.66
N ILE A 133 5.07 -6.67 12.96
CA ILE A 133 4.33 -5.43 12.83
C ILE A 133 3.10 -5.48 13.70
N THR A 134 2.67 -4.31 14.13
CA THR A 134 1.44 -4.12 14.87
C THR A 134 0.36 -3.62 13.92
N ILE A 135 0.70 -2.77 12.95
CA ILE A 135 -0.26 -2.22 11.99
C ILE A 135 -0.75 -3.38 11.10
N PRO A 136 -2.06 -3.55 10.91
CA PRO A 136 -2.58 -4.63 10.08
C PRO A 136 -2.05 -4.58 8.65
N LEU A 137 -1.61 -5.73 8.13
CA LEU A 137 -1.24 -5.88 6.72
C LEU A 137 -2.43 -6.42 5.93
N TYR A 138 -2.77 -5.72 4.85
CA TYR A 138 -3.74 -6.19 3.88
C TYR A 138 -3.04 -6.55 2.57
N ARG A 139 -3.43 -7.70 2.01
CA ARG A 139 -3.06 -8.09 0.67
C ARG A 139 -4.20 -7.73 -0.28
N TYR A 140 -3.88 -6.98 -1.33
CA TYR A 140 -4.81 -6.61 -2.38
C TYR A 140 -4.50 -7.42 -3.63
N ARG A 141 -5.38 -8.36 -3.96
CA ARG A 141 -5.24 -9.20 -5.15
C ARG A 141 -6.06 -8.62 -6.28
N VAL A 142 -5.36 -8.24 -7.35
CA VAL A 142 -5.97 -7.86 -8.62
C VAL A 142 -5.84 -9.08 -9.54
N PRO A 143 -6.95 -9.72 -9.95
CA PRO A 143 -6.91 -10.79 -10.93
C PRO A 143 -6.14 -10.35 -12.17
N ASN A 144 -5.57 -11.31 -12.93
CA ASN A 144 -4.89 -11.00 -14.19
C ASN A 144 -5.83 -10.17 -15.07
N SER A 145 -5.59 -8.86 -15.08
CA SER A 145 -6.56 -7.91 -15.56
C SER A 145 -6.50 -7.97 -17.07
N LYS A 146 -7.59 -8.47 -17.68
CA LYS A 146 -7.76 -8.32 -19.12
C LYS A 146 -8.06 -6.84 -19.36
N VAL A 147 -7.19 -6.18 -20.12
CA VAL A 147 -7.45 -4.83 -20.61
C VAL A 147 -8.83 -4.84 -21.29
N GLY A 148 -9.78 -4.02 -20.79
CA GLY A 148 -11.10 -3.85 -21.40
C GLY A 148 -12.32 -4.41 -20.65
N SER A 149 -12.21 -4.78 -19.37
CA SER A 149 -13.40 -5.03 -18.53
C SER A 149 -13.91 -3.74 -17.89
N ASP A 150 -15.21 -3.47 -17.96
CA ASP A 150 -15.85 -2.30 -17.32
C ASP A 150 -15.81 -2.35 -15.78
N LYS A 151 -15.52 -3.53 -15.21
CA LYS A 151 -15.40 -3.76 -13.77
C LYS A 151 -14.20 -4.65 -13.48
N VAL A 152 -13.47 -4.31 -12.43
CA VAL A 152 -12.38 -5.12 -11.88
C VAL A 152 -12.71 -5.44 -10.44
N GLU A 153 -12.74 -6.74 -10.12
CA GLU A 153 -12.88 -7.20 -8.74
C GLU A 153 -11.52 -7.16 -8.05
N ILE A 154 -11.46 -6.54 -6.88
CA ILE A 154 -10.27 -6.50 -6.03
C ILE A 154 -10.62 -7.25 -4.76
N PHE A 155 -9.80 -8.23 -4.43
CA PHE A 155 -9.91 -8.97 -3.18
C PHE A 155 -8.93 -8.36 -2.18
N ASP A 156 -9.44 -7.84 -1.07
CA ASP A 156 -8.64 -7.39 0.05
C ASP A 156 -8.80 -8.34 1.24
N ASP A 157 -7.69 -8.97 1.63
CA ASP A 157 -7.67 -9.89 2.76
C ASP A 157 -6.69 -9.40 3.83
N LEU A 158 -7.14 -9.45 5.09
CA LEU A 158 -6.28 -9.25 6.24
C LEU A 158 -5.31 -10.43 6.29
N VAL A 159 -4.02 -10.13 6.30
CA VAL A 159 -2.99 -11.14 6.43
C VAL A 159 -2.80 -11.45 7.90
N ASP A 160 -3.50 -12.46 8.38
CA ASP A 160 -3.26 -13.04 9.70
C ASP A 160 -2.29 -14.22 9.64
N SER A 161 -1.87 -14.69 10.82
CA SER A 161 -0.94 -15.81 10.95
C SER A 161 -1.55 -17.16 10.54
N GLU A 162 -2.87 -17.29 10.50
CA GLU A 162 -3.58 -18.55 10.18
C GLU A 162 -3.57 -18.81 8.66
N PHE A 163 -3.58 -17.76 7.83
CA PHE A 163 -3.39 -17.87 6.38
C PHE A 163 -2.01 -18.41 5.96
N LEU A 164 -1.02 -18.37 6.86
CA LEU A 164 0.34 -18.83 6.58
C LEU A 164 0.54 -20.34 6.79
N SER A 165 -0.39 -21.01 7.49
CA SER A 165 -0.28 -22.45 7.80
C SER A 165 -0.99 -23.37 6.79
N TYR A 166 -1.78 -22.82 5.87
CA TYR A 166 -2.55 -23.61 4.90
C TYR A 166 -1.88 -23.76 3.53
N GLU A 167 -0.68 -23.20 3.34
CA GLU A 167 0.03 -23.24 2.06
C GLU A 167 1.43 -23.89 2.12
N SER A 168 1.70 -24.70 3.16
CA SER A 168 2.89 -25.57 3.25
C SER A 168 2.61 -26.96 2.70
#